data_AF-G5S6I8-F1
#
_entry.id   AF-G5S6I8-F1
#
_cell.length_a   1.000
_cell.length_b   1.000
_cell.length_c   1.000
_cell.angle_alpha   90.00
_cell.angle_beta   90.00
_cell.angle_gamma   90.00
#
_symmetry.space_group_name_H-M   'P 1'
#
loop_
_entity.id
_entity.type
_entity.pdbx_description
1 polymer ?
#
loop_
_entity_poly.entity_id
_entity_poly.type
_entity_poly.pdbx_seq_one_letter_code
_entity_poly.pdbx_strand_id
1 'polypeptide(L)'
;MKIIRTLFLLLIAVYGSSVVAKPMLKATFSSTTMYYGIGPNSDKSIVAEVTIATPEGVYYGSWNLSGHRKGETLTADSWSGPEPAPKVVLKDFDNTVSRSACKNLPSNWRGCGSFTLEITVQSDDYGCPWLASSHIVATAFITNETYSPPDTRSSVCPKVPVDTFDISWDANVSKQKTTLMLDATGGTVNRTLH
;
A
#
# COMPACT_ATOMS: atom_id res chain seq x y z
N MET A 1 -12.08 -48.94 -18.17
CA MET A 1 -11.40 -47.68 -18.57
C MET A 1 -12.21 -46.40 -18.37
N LYS A 2 -13.56 -46.41 -18.43
CA LYS A 2 -14.36 -45.18 -18.21
C LYS A 2 -14.26 -44.61 -16.79
N ILE A 3 -14.30 -45.48 -15.77
CA ILE A 3 -14.26 -45.11 -14.34
C ILE A 3 -12.93 -44.42 -13.94
N ILE A 4 -11.80 -44.90 -14.45
CA ILE A 4 -10.47 -44.31 -14.19
C ILE A 4 -10.38 -42.89 -14.79
N ARG A 5 -11.02 -42.67 -15.94
CA ARG A 5 -11.06 -41.37 -16.62
C ARG A 5 -11.90 -40.35 -15.84
N THR A 6 -13.01 -40.78 -15.24
CA THR A 6 -13.84 -39.92 -14.38
C THR A 6 -13.14 -39.56 -13.07
N LEU A 7 -12.39 -40.49 -12.48
CA LEU A 7 -11.59 -40.25 -11.27
C LEU A 7 -10.47 -39.23 -11.50
N PHE A 8 -9.79 -39.30 -12.65
CA PHE A 8 -8.77 -38.31 -13.02
C PHE A 8 -9.34 -36.91 -13.22
N LEU A 9 -10.53 -36.78 -13.83
CA LEU A 9 -11.19 -35.49 -14.02
C LEU A 9 -11.68 -34.87 -12.71
N LEU A 10 -12.15 -35.69 -11.76
CA LEU A 10 -12.53 -35.25 -10.42
C LEU A 10 -11.33 -34.78 -9.59
N LEU A 11 -10.18 -35.45 -9.70
CA LEU A 11 -8.95 -35.01 -9.04
C LEU A 11 -8.50 -33.64 -9.54
N ILE A 12 -8.53 -33.40 -10.86
CA ILE A 12 -8.15 -32.09 -11.42
C ILE A 12 -9.12 -30.98 -10.97
N ALA A 13 -10.41 -31.27 -10.81
CA ALA A 13 -11.38 -30.31 -10.31
C ALA A 13 -11.19 -29.96 -8.82
N VAL A 14 -10.76 -30.94 -8.00
CA VAL A 14 -10.54 -30.73 -6.55
C VAL A 14 -9.18 -30.05 -6.28
N TYR A 15 -8.13 -30.39 -7.03
CA TYR A 15 -6.80 -29.78 -6.87
C TYR A 15 -6.60 -28.49 -7.69
N GLY A 16 -7.44 -28.23 -8.70
CA GLY A 16 -7.45 -26.98 -9.48
C GLY A 16 -8.00 -25.77 -8.72
N SER A 17 -8.59 -26.00 -7.54
CA SER A 17 -8.97 -24.95 -6.59
C SER A 17 -7.75 -24.49 -5.80
N SER A 18 -6.66 -24.14 -6.49
CA SER A 18 -5.57 -23.39 -5.89
C SER A 18 -6.16 -22.11 -5.32
N VAL A 19 -5.74 -21.74 -4.11
CA VAL A 19 -6.17 -20.54 -3.38
C VAL A 19 -5.91 -19.32 -4.26
N VAL A 20 -6.89 -18.97 -5.10
CA VAL A 20 -6.91 -17.69 -5.80
C VAL A 20 -7.10 -16.69 -4.68
N ALA A 21 -6.05 -15.93 -4.39
CA ALA A 21 -6.14 -14.78 -3.50
C ALA A 21 -7.34 -13.95 -4.00
N LYS A 22 -8.36 -13.82 -3.14
CA LYS A 22 -9.53 -13.00 -3.49
C LYS A 22 -9.00 -11.60 -3.85
N PRO A 23 -9.47 -10.99 -4.96
CA PRO A 23 -9.04 -9.66 -5.36
C PRO A 23 -9.16 -8.72 -4.16
N MET A 24 -8.03 -8.15 -3.73
CA MET A 24 -7.99 -7.37 -2.50
C MET A 24 -8.60 -5.99 -2.75
N LEU A 25 -9.60 -5.63 -1.94
CA LEU A 25 -10.27 -4.34 -1.97
C LEU A 25 -9.26 -3.18 -1.95
N LYS A 26 -9.47 -2.18 -2.83
CA LYS A 26 -8.75 -0.91 -2.97
C LYS A 26 -7.98 -0.50 -1.71
N ALA A 27 -6.66 -0.31 -1.82
CA ALA A 27 -5.88 0.23 -0.71
C ALA A 27 -5.88 1.78 -0.75
N THR A 28 -6.25 2.37 0.37
CA THR A 28 -6.10 3.81 0.61
C THR A 28 -4.94 3.98 1.56
N PHE A 29 -3.93 4.75 1.15
CA PHE A 29 -2.89 5.20 2.06
C PHE A 29 -3.53 6.10 3.11
N SER A 30 -3.50 5.65 4.38
CA SER A 30 -3.95 6.49 5.48
C SER A 30 -3.19 7.81 5.44
N SER A 31 -3.95 8.91 5.49
CA SER A 31 -3.54 10.30 5.30
C SER A 31 -2.06 10.58 5.57
N THR A 32 -1.30 10.94 4.53
CA THR A 32 0.11 11.28 4.67
C THR A 32 0.26 12.80 4.75
N THR A 33 0.79 13.27 5.88
CA THR A 33 1.15 14.69 6.06
C THR A 33 2.54 14.92 5.48
N MET A 34 2.64 15.91 4.60
CA MET A 34 3.88 16.33 3.96
C MET A 34 4.11 17.80 4.26
N TYR A 35 5.36 18.16 4.54
CA TYR A 35 5.74 19.54 4.81
C TYR A 35 6.18 20.23 3.53
N TYR A 36 6.09 21.56 3.49
CA TYR A 36 6.58 22.37 2.39
C TYR A 36 7.05 23.73 2.91
N GLY A 37 7.99 24.35 2.20
CA GLY A 37 8.47 25.68 2.54
C GLY A 37 7.52 26.75 1.99
N ILE A 38 7.27 27.80 2.76
CA ILE A 38 6.53 28.97 2.29
C ILE A 38 7.54 30.00 1.79
N GLY A 39 7.51 30.25 0.47
CA GLY A 39 8.48 31.10 -0.21
C GLY A 39 8.51 32.55 0.31
N PRO A 40 9.63 33.26 0.10
CA PRO A 40 9.83 34.64 0.57
C PRO A 40 8.72 35.60 0.14
N ASN A 41 8.16 35.39 -1.06
CA ASN A 41 7.17 36.28 -1.68
C ASN A 41 5.91 35.52 -2.14
N SER A 42 5.57 34.41 -1.48
CA SER A 42 4.65 33.35 -1.95
C SER A 42 5.31 32.30 -2.85
N ASP A 43 4.57 31.22 -3.05
CA ASP A 43 4.94 30.07 -3.87
C ASP A 43 4.19 30.14 -5.20
N LYS A 44 4.93 30.01 -6.31
CA LYS A 44 4.36 29.89 -7.66
C LYS A 44 3.77 28.50 -7.89
N SER A 45 4.38 27.48 -7.31
CA SER A 45 3.91 26.11 -7.40
C SER A 45 4.36 25.30 -6.20
N ILE A 46 3.51 24.37 -5.79
CA ILE A 46 3.82 23.35 -4.78
C ILE A 46 3.35 22.03 -5.38
N VAL A 47 4.29 21.16 -5.74
CA VAL A 47 4.01 19.90 -6.45
C VAL A 47 4.33 18.74 -5.54
N ALA A 48 3.39 17.81 -5.42
CA ALA A 48 3.62 16.50 -4.81
C ALA A 48 3.96 15.48 -5.90
N GLU A 49 5.17 14.95 -5.84
CA GLU A 49 5.64 13.83 -6.66
C GLU A 49 5.48 12.55 -5.85
N VAL A 50 4.71 11.59 -6.37
CA VAL A 50 4.42 10.33 -5.68
C VAL A 50 4.99 9.18 -6.50
N THR A 51 5.81 8.36 -5.86
CA THR A 51 6.29 7.09 -6.38
C THR A 51 5.50 5.97 -5.74
N ILE A 52 4.85 5.14 -6.56
CA ILE A 52 4.12 3.95 -6.12
C ILE A 52 4.85 2.72 -6.63
N ALA A 53 5.39 1.92 -5.72
CA ALA A 53 5.94 0.61 -6.04
C ALA A 53 4.87 -0.48 -5.85
N THR A 54 4.57 -1.20 -6.92
CA THR A 54 3.76 -2.43 -6.92
C THR A 54 4.64 -3.61 -7.33
N PRO A 55 4.16 -4.86 -7.20
CA PRO A 55 4.91 -6.02 -7.68
C PRO A 55 5.13 -6.05 -9.19
N GLU A 56 4.30 -5.35 -9.98
CA GLU A 56 4.44 -5.26 -11.43
C GLU A 56 5.46 -4.21 -11.86
N GLY A 57 5.72 -3.20 -11.02
CA GLY A 57 6.67 -2.14 -11.35
C GLY A 57 6.62 -0.95 -10.41
N VAL A 58 7.42 0.06 -10.76
CA VAL A 58 7.46 1.35 -10.07
C VAL A 58 6.87 2.41 -10.97
N TYR A 59 5.90 3.16 -10.46
CA TYR A 59 5.16 4.18 -11.18
C TYR A 59 5.31 5.54 -10.50
N TYR A 60 5.26 6.59 -11.30
CA TYR A 60 5.51 7.96 -10.86
C TYR A 60 4.32 8.84 -11.26
N GLY A 61 3.91 9.73 -10.36
CA GLY A 61 2.90 10.73 -10.66
C GLY A 61 3.22 12.07 -10.01
N SER A 62 2.62 13.13 -10.55
CA SER A 62 2.74 14.48 -10.01
C SER A 62 1.36 15.14 -9.89
N TRP A 63 1.18 15.89 -8.80
CA TRP A 63 -0.04 16.64 -8.50
C TRP A 63 0.32 18.02 -7.97
N ASN A 64 -0.18 19.07 -8.63
CA ASN A 64 -0.13 20.43 -8.12
C ASN A 64 -1.05 20.59 -6.90
N LEU A 65 -0.53 21.18 -5.83
CA LEU A 65 -1.23 21.47 -4.57
C LEU A 65 -1.63 22.95 -4.46
N SER A 66 -1.10 23.81 -5.33
CA SER A 66 -1.34 25.26 -5.28
C SER A 66 -2.77 25.62 -5.69
N GLY A 67 -3.45 26.39 -4.84
CA GLY A 67 -4.77 26.96 -5.15
C GLY A 67 -5.96 26.00 -4.92
N HIS A 68 -5.72 24.76 -4.50
CA HIS A 68 -6.77 23.80 -4.20
C HIS A 68 -7.36 23.98 -2.80
N ARG A 69 -8.63 23.59 -2.64
CA ARG A 69 -9.35 23.66 -1.36
C ARG A 69 -9.36 22.34 -0.61
N LYS A 70 -9.56 22.41 0.71
CA LYS A 70 -9.82 21.24 1.55
C LYS A 70 -11.02 20.44 1.02
N GLY A 71 -10.85 19.13 0.89
CA GLY A 71 -11.82 18.18 0.36
C GLY A 71 -11.78 17.99 -1.16
N GLU A 72 -10.99 18.79 -1.87
CA GLU A 72 -10.90 18.72 -3.32
C GLU A 72 -10.11 17.49 -3.79
N THR A 73 -10.60 16.84 -4.86
CA THR A 73 -9.85 15.79 -5.55
C THR A 73 -8.95 16.44 -6.60
N LEU A 74 -7.66 16.18 -6.49
CA LEU A 74 -6.63 16.74 -7.36
C LEU A 74 -6.59 15.96 -8.68
N THR A 75 -6.37 16.69 -9.77
CA THR A 75 -6.09 16.08 -11.08
C THR A 75 -4.59 15.79 -11.17
N ALA A 76 -4.21 14.62 -11.68
CA ALA A 76 -2.81 14.32 -11.91
C ALA A 76 -2.28 15.18 -13.06
N ASP A 77 -1.16 15.86 -12.85
CA ASP A 77 -0.43 16.57 -13.91
C ASP A 77 0.30 15.56 -14.80
N SER A 78 0.82 14.48 -14.19
CA SER A 78 1.42 13.35 -14.89
C SER A 78 1.18 12.05 -14.14
N TRP A 79 1.08 10.93 -14.87
CA TRP A 79 1.07 9.58 -14.33
C TRP A 79 1.75 8.61 -15.30
N SER A 80 2.67 7.80 -14.81
CA SER A 80 3.43 6.83 -15.62
C SER A 80 2.92 5.39 -15.50
N GLY A 81 1.90 5.15 -14.68
CA GLY A 81 1.39 3.82 -14.41
C GLY A 81 0.12 3.48 -15.18
N PRO A 82 -0.51 2.34 -14.86
CA PRO A 82 -1.77 1.93 -15.47
C PRO A 82 -2.89 2.93 -15.17
N GLU A 83 -3.78 3.13 -16.13
CA GLU A 83 -4.99 3.92 -15.92
C GLU A 83 -6.05 3.11 -15.14
N PRO A 84 -6.86 3.76 -14.28
CA PRO A 84 -6.83 5.19 -13.98
C PRO A 84 -5.72 5.58 -13.01
N ALA A 85 -5.16 6.79 -13.16
CA ALA A 85 -4.26 7.38 -12.19
C ALA A 85 -4.82 7.35 -10.74
N PRO A 86 -3.95 7.33 -9.71
CA PRO A 86 -4.37 7.37 -8.32
C PRO A 86 -5.27 8.56 -8.01
N LYS A 87 -6.30 8.33 -7.20
CA LYS A 87 -7.15 9.40 -6.69
C LYS A 87 -6.44 10.08 -5.52
N VAL A 88 -6.10 11.35 -5.66
CA VAL A 88 -5.49 12.16 -4.60
C VAL A 88 -6.48 13.21 -4.12
N VAL A 89 -6.72 13.25 -2.81
CA VAL A 89 -7.63 14.21 -2.16
C VAL A 89 -6.85 15.05 -1.17
N LEU A 90 -6.97 16.37 -1.27
CA LEU A 90 -6.43 17.29 -0.29
C LEU A 90 -7.33 17.29 0.96
N LYS A 91 -6.92 16.58 2.02
CA LYS A 91 -7.73 16.43 3.25
C LYS A 91 -7.57 17.60 4.20
N ASP A 92 -6.39 18.19 4.27
CA ASP A 92 -6.14 19.37 5.09
C ASP A 92 -4.87 20.11 4.68
N PHE A 93 -4.73 21.35 5.15
CA PHE A 93 -3.49 22.11 5.07
C PHE A 93 -3.34 23.04 6.27
N ASP A 94 -2.09 23.31 6.67
CA ASP A 94 -1.76 24.25 7.74
C ASP A 94 -0.50 25.03 7.37
N ASN A 95 -0.59 26.37 7.38
CA ASN A 95 0.51 27.28 7.04
C ASN A 95 1.15 27.92 8.28
N THR A 96 0.77 27.46 9.47
CA THR A 96 1.26 27.94 10.77
C THR A 96 2.18 26.95 11.47
N VAL A 97 2.64 25.93 10.74
CA VAL A 97 3.53 24.89 11.24
C VAL A 97 4.86 25.50 11.69
N SER A 98 5.40 24.99 12.81
CA SER A 98 6.74 25.37 13.28
C SER A 98 7.77 25.21 12.16
N ARG A 99 8.61 26.24 12.01
CA ARG A 99 9.71 26.25 11.03
C ARG A 99 10.61 25.01 11.12
N SER A 100 10.78 24.46 12.32
CA SER A 100 11.60 23.27 12.57
C SER A 100 11.07 21.99 11.90
N ALA A 101 9.79 21.92 11.53
CA ALA A 101 9.23 20.78 10.80
C ALA A 101 9.78 20.70 9.36
N CYS A 102 10.09 21.85 8.76
CA CYS A 102 10.76 21.95 7.46
C CYS A 102 12.28 21.88 7.67
N LYS A 103 12.83 20.66 7.63
CA LYS A 103 14.28 20.44 7.82
C LYS A 103 15.09 21.17 6.75
N ASN A 104 16.13 21.89 7.19
CA ASN A 104 17.03 22.67 6.34
C ASN A 104 16.34 23.81 5.55
N LEU A 105 15.23 24.35 6.06
CA LEU A 105 14.54 25.47 5.41
C LEU A 105 15.44 26.74 5.39
N PRO A 106 15.78 27.28 4.20
CA PRO A 106 16.70 28.41 4.08
C PRO A 106 16.16 29.67 4.77
N SER A 107 17.03 30.44 5.43
CA SER A 107 16.64 31.55 6.32
C SER A 107 15.78 32.63 5.66
N ASN A 108 15.90 32.83 4.35
CA ASN A 108 15.10 33.78 3.56
C ASN A 108 13.66 33.32 3.32
N TRP A 109 13.32 32.05 3.54
CA TRP A 109 11.95 31.55 3.41
C TRP A 109 11.10 31.99 4.61
N ARG A 110 9.81 32.27 4.39
CA ARG A 110 8.94 32.87 5.43
C ARG A 110 8.54 31.89 6.52
N GLY A 111 8.36 30.62 6.18
CA GLY A 111 7.84 29.65 7.14
C GLY A 111 7.72 28.24 6.57
N CYS A 112 7.09 27.39 7.36
CA CYS A 112 6.79 26.01 7.00
C CYS A 112 5.27 25.83 6.96
N GLY A 113 4.79 25.09 5.98
CA GLY A 113 3.42 24.63 5.92
C GLY A 113 3.35 23.12 5.80
N SER A 114 2.14 22.58 5.87
CA SER A 114 1.86 21.17 5.66
C SER A 114 0.62 20.96 4.81
N PHE A 115 0.64 19.87 4.04
CA PHE A 115 -0.51 19.32 3.33
C PHE A 115 -0.76 17.91 3.83
N THR A 116 -2.02 17.56 4.05
CA THR A 116 -2.44 16.20 4.36
C THR A 116 -3.20 15.65 3.17
N LEU A 117 -2.62 14.66 2.49
CA LEU A 117 -3.21 14.04 1.33
C LEU A 117 -3.72 12.63 1.64
N GLU A 118 -4.86 12.28 1.06
CA GLU A 118 -5.36 10.92 0.98
C GLU A 118 -5.15 10.43 -0.45
N ILE A 119 -4.37 9.36 -0.60
CA ILE A 119 -4.03 8.77 -1.89
C ILE A 119 -4.69 7.39 -1.94
N THR A 120 -5.59 7.20 -2.91
CA THR A 120 -6.23 5.91 -3.18
C THR A 120 -5.71 5.38 -4.51
N VAL A 121 -5.02 4.24 -4.44
CA VAL A 121 -4.55 3.51 -5.62
C VAL A 121 -5.57 2.41 -5.94
N GLN A 122 -5.74 2.08 -7.22
CA GLN A 122 -6.67 1.03 -7.62
C GLN A 122 -6.24 -0.31 -7.05
N SER A 123 -7.23 -1.12 -6.67
CA SER A 123 -7.05 -2.51 -6.25
C SER A 123 -6.19 -3.27 -7.26
N ASP A 124 -5.17 -3.96 -6.77
CA ASP A 124 -4.49 -5.02 -7.49
C ASP A 124 -4.61 -6.34 -6.71
N ASP A 125 -4.39 -7.47 -7.39
CA ASP A 125 -4.52 -8.81 -6.80
C ASP A 125 -3.32 -9.17 -5.90
N TYR A 126 -2.41 -8.23 -5.66
CA TYR A 126 -1.16 -8.49 -5.00
C TYR A 126 -1.23 -8.08 -3.52
N GLY A 127 -1.47 -9.06 -2.64
CA GLY A 127 -1.64 -8.87 -1.19
C GLY A 127 -0.41 -8.42 -0.39
N CYS A 128 0.40 -7.47 -0.87
CA CYS A 128 1.62 -6.96 -0.23
C CYS A 128 1.75 -5.44 -0.35
N PRO A 129 2.56 -4.77 0.50
CA PRO A 129 2.43 -3.33 0.69
C PRO A 129 2.85 -2.56 -0.55
N TRP A 130 1.95 -1.72 -1.06
CA TRP A 130 2.39 -0.63 -1.92
C TRP A 130 3.24 0.31 -1.08
N LEU A 131 4.45 0.63 -1.56
CA LEU A 131 5.26 1.69 -0.99
C LEU A 131 4.95 2.96 -1.77
N ALA A 132 4.30 3.92 -1.11
CA ALA A 132 4.18 5.28 -1.59
C ALA A 132 5.30 6.12 -0.97
N SER A 133 6.24 6.56 -1.78
CA SER A 133 7.17 7.63 -1.39
C SER A 133 6.66 8.92 -2.00
N SER A 134 6.45 9.94 -1.18
CA SER A 134 6.00 11.24 -1.64
C SER A 134 7.07 12.29 -1.36
N HIS A 135 7.35 13.08 -2.39
CA HIS A 135 8.31 14.18 -2.40
C HIS A 135 7.54 15.47 -2.70
N ILE A 136 7.79 16.55 -1.96
CA ILE A 136 7.18 17.85 -2.26
C ILE A 136 8.24 18.83 -2.73
N VAL A 137 7.95 19.55 -3.79
CA VAL A 137 8.76 20.68 -4.27
C VAL A 137 7.93 21.96 -4.23
N ALA A 138 8.36 22.91 -3.40
CA ALA A 138 7.83 24.28 -3.40
C ALA A 138 8.76 25.19 -4.21
N THR A 139 8.19 26.03 -5.08
CA THR A 139 8.95 26.98 -5.91
C THR A 139 8.52 28.41 -5.59
N ALA A 140 9.47 29.24 -5.16
CA ALA A 140 9.22 30.64 -4.81
C ALA A 140 8.82 31.48 -6.05
N PHE A 141 7.86 32.39 -5.86
CA PHE A 141 7.23 33.11 -6.97
C PHE A 141 8.18 34.02 -7.77
N ILE A 142 9.00 34.82 -7.08
CA ILE A 142 9.86 35.83 -7.71
C ILE A 142 11.22 35.25 -8.08
N THR A 143 11.85 34.52 -7.17
CA THR A 143 13.23 34.06 -7.32
C THR A 143 13.36 32.74 -8.08
N ASN A 144 12.26 32.00 -8.27
CA ASN A 144 12.26 30.61 -8.75
C ASN A 144 13.16 29.67 -7.92
N GLU A 145 13.52 30.06 -6.70
CA GLU A 145 14.20 29.18 -5.76
C GLU A 145 13.28 28.03 -5.37
N THR A 146 13.81 26.81 -5.39
CA THR A 146 13.07 25.62 -4.99
C THR A 146 13.51 25.15 -3.61
N TYR A 147 12.54 24.71 -2.81
CA TYR A 147 12.81 24.00 -1.56
C TYR A 147 12.03 22.69 -1.55
N SER A 148 12.71 21.65 -1.07
CA SER A 148 12.11 20.36 -0.82
C SER A 148 12.53 19.83 0.56
N PRO A 149 11.59 19.41 1.41
CA PRO A 149 11.91 18.67 2.62
C PRO A 149 12.23 17.20 2.32
N PRO A 150 12.72 16.43 3.31
CA PRO A 150 12.92 15.00 3.15
C PRO A 150 11.64 14.26 2.77
N ASP A 151 11.78 13.19 1.98
CA ASP A 151 10.67 12.38 1.51
C ASP A 151 9.85 11.78 2.65
N THR A 152 8.53 11.77 2.47
CA THR A 152 7.62 11.04 3.36
C THR A 152 7.33 9.68 2.74
N ARG A 153 7.43 8.61 3.55
CA ARG A 153 7.17 7.24 3.11
C ARG A 153 5.96 6.68 3.84
N SER A 154 5.05 6.08 3.09
CA SER A 154 3.88 5.37 3.61
C SER A 154 3.77 4.01 2.95
N SER A 155 3.40 3.00 3.73
CA SER A 155 3.18 1.63 3.26
C SER A 155 1.79 1.18 3.67
N VAL A 156 1.00 0.66 2.73
CA VAL A 156 -0.27 0.02 3.06
C VAL A 156 -0.30 -1.37 2.45
N CYS A 157 -0.42 -2.38 3.31
CA CYS A 157 -0.77 -3.74 2.91
C CYS A 157 -2.25 -3.95 3.26
N PRO A 158 -3.12 -4.27 2.28
CA PRO A 158 -4.47 -4.72 2.59
C PRO A 158 -4.39 -5.92 3.54
N LYS A 159 -5.25 -5.97 4.56
CA LYS A 159 -5.31 -7.12 5.49
C LYS A 159 -5.85 -8.31 4.73
N VAL A 160 -5.00 -9.32 4.48
CA VAL A 160 -5.50 -10.62 4.02
C VAL A 160 -6.34 -11.19 5.17
N PRO A 161 -7.64 -11.44 4.98
CA PRO A 161 -8.40 -12.17 5.97
C PRO A 161 -7.72 -13.52 6.13
N VAL A 162 -7.12 -13.75 7.29
CA VAL A 162 -6.90 -15.13 7.71
C VAL A 162 -8.29 -15.72 7.84
N ASP A 163 -8.70 -16.54 6.87
CA ASP A 163 -9.72 -17.55 7.15
C ASP A 163 -9.30 -18.16 8.49
N THR A 164 -10.22 -18.25 9.44
CA THR A 164 -9.97 -18.73 10.79
C THR A 164 -9.34 -20.11 10.73
N PHE A 165 -8.01 -20.17 10.62
CA PHE A 165 -7.26 -21.31 11.07
C PHE A 165 -7.60 -21.35 12.56
N ASP A 166 -8.36 -22.36 12.96
CA ASP A 166 -8.47 -22.75 14.36
C ASP A 166 -7.09 -23.22 14.79
N ILE A 167 -6.19 -22.26 15.01
CA ILE A 167 -4.93 -22.50 15.70
C ILE A 167 -5.26 -22.45 17.19
N SER A 168 -6.08 -23.41 17.67
CA SER A 168 -6.14 -23.73 19.08
C SER A 168 -4.86 -24.48 19.47
N TRP A 169 -3.75 -23.77 19.36
CA TRP A 169 -2.51 -24.16 20.01
C TRP A 169 -2.62 -23.75 21.48
N ASP A 170 -2.95 -24.72 22.31
CA ASP A 170 -2.79 -24.64 23.76
C ASP A 170 -1.45 -25.31 24.08
N ALA A 171 -0.53 -24.58 24.71
CA ALA A 171 0.80 -25.10 25.07
C ALA A 171 0.73 -26.34 25.98
N ASN A 172 -0.41 -26.58 26.63
CA ASN A 172 -0.62 -27.68 27.58
C ASN A 172 -1.52 -28.80 27.05
N VAL A 173 -2.16 -28.66 25.87
CA VAL A 173 -3.08 -29.68 25.36
C VAL A 173 -2.90 -29.93 23.86
N SER A 174 -2.30 -31.07 23.54
CA SER A 174 -2.41 -31.66 22.19
C SER A 174 -3.87 -32.12 21.98
N LYS A 175 -4.62 -31.41 21.14
CA LYS A 175 -5.99 -31.79 20.77
C LYS A 175 -6.07 -32.88 19.70
N GLN A 176 -4.94 -33.31 19.13
CA GLN A 176 -4.89 -34.42 18.17
C GLN A 176 -4.33 -35.68 18.85
N LYS A 177 -5.23 -36.49 19.43
CA LYS A 177 -4.88 -37.80 19.96
C LYS A 177 -5.00 -38.84 18.86
N THR A 178 -3.91 -39.08 18.13
CA THR A 178 -3.83 -40.20 17.18
C THR A 178 -3.42 -41.46 17.94
N THR A 179 -4.39 -42.27 18.36
CA THR A 179 -4.11 -43.58 18.95
C THR A 179 -3.74 -44.55 17.84
N LEU A 180 -2.47 -44.97 17.81
CA LEU A 180 -2.00 -46.06 16.96
C LEU A 180 -2.27 -47.40 17.66
N MET A 181 -3.20 -48.19 17.13
CA MET A 181 -3.25 -49.62 17.41
C MET A 181 -2.34 -50.33 16.40
N LEU A 182 -1.30 -50.99 16.91
CA LEU A 182 -0.38 -51.81 16.13
C LEU A 182 -0.71 -53.27 16.42
N ASP A 183 -1.29 -53.97 15.47
CA ASP A 183 -1.40 -55.44 15.53
C ASP A 183 -0.12 -56.05 14.95
N ALA A 184 0.68 -56.67 15.81
CA ALA A 184 1.98 -57.22 15.46
C ALA A 184 1.81 -58.54 14.69
N THR A 185 1.53 -58.46 13.39
CA THR A 185 1.51 -59.61 12.47
C THR A 185 2.81 -59.76 11.65
N GLY A 186 3.86 -59.02 12.01
CA GLY A 186 5.21 -59.20 11.43
C GLY A 186 5.39 -58.66 10.01
N GLY A 187 4.45 -57.84 9.51
CA GLY A 187 4.55 -57.16 8.20
C GLY A 187 4.70 -55.64 8.29
N THR A 188 5.06 -55.00 7.19
CA THR A 188 5.20 -53.53 7.07
C THR A 188 3.83 -52.84 7.08
N VAL A 189 3.64 -51.90 8.00
CA VAL A 189 2.41 -51.10 8.12
C VAL A 189 2.51 -49.86 7.23
N ASN A 190 1.69 -49.78 6.18
CA ASN A 190 1.55 -48.57 5.36
C ASN A 190 0.32 -47.78 5.78
N ARG A 191 0.47 -46.46 5.97
CA ARG A 191 -0.64 -45.53 6.16
C ARG A 191 -0.55 -44.40 5.15
N THR A 192 -1.63 -44.17 4.41
CA THR A 192 -1.82 -42.95 3.64
C THR A 192 -2.50 -41.93 4.54
N LEU A 193 -1.93 -40.73 4.60
CA LEU A 193 -2.56 -39.57 5.25
C LEU A 193 -3.65 -39.05 4.31
N HIS A 194 -4.88 -38.92 4.81
CA HIS A 194 -5.94 -38.16 4.19
C HIS A 194 -5.89 -36.72 4.68
#